data_AF-A0A4Q1DC11-F1
#
_entry.id   AF-A0A4Q1DC11-F1
#
_cell.length_a   1.000
_cell.length_b   1.000
_cell.length_c   1.000
_cell.angle_alpha   90.00
_cell.angle_beta   90.00
_cell.angle_gamma   90.00
#
_symmetry.space_group_name_H-M   'P 1'
#
loop_
_entity.id
_entity.type
_entity.pdbx_description
1 polymer ?
#
loop_
_entity_poly.entity_id
_entity_poly.type
_entity_poly.pdbx_seq_one_letter_code
_entity_poly.pdbx_strand_id
1 'polypeptide(L)'
;MSNFELAQCNIFEEDYPAAVFKGQPTAIYNCHGMTFASKRTGIYEEAELLKILIDDNYVEIRELKDVLPGDIVLYYEDNKITHSGTVCRIEESVANYDLRHIFVISKWSKHKEVVHNVNYSPYSSGLKRYWRINHGFKII
;
A
#
# COMPACT_ATOMS: atom_id res chain seq x y z
N MET A 1 -20.15 -10.70 1.83
CA MET A 1 -19.73 -10.85 0.42
C MET A 1 -20.60 -11.91 -0.22
N SER A 2 -20.96 -11.72 -1.48
CA SER A 2 -21.63 -12.77 -2.26
C SER A 2 -20.62 -13.88 -2.63
N ASN A 3 -21.14 -15.05 -3.03
CA ASN A 3 -20.30 -16.15 -3.55
C ASN A 3 -19.51 -15.73 -4.80
N PHE A 4 -20.06 -14.81 -5.60
CA PHE A 4 -19.39 -14.27 -6.78
C PHE A 4 -18.19 -13.38 -6.41
N GLU A 5 -18.35 -12.51 -5.39
CA GLU A 5 -17.25 -11.69 -4.88
C GLU A 5 -16.12 -12.56 -4.32
N LEU A 6 -16.45 -13.65 -3.62
CA LEU A 6 -15.45 -14.59 -3.11
C LEU A 6 -14.70 -15.32 -4.23
N ALA A 7 -15.40 -15.75 -5.28
CA ALA A 7 -14.77 -16.40 -6.43
C ALA A 7 -13.78 -15.47 -7.15
N GLN A 8 -14.16 -14.21 -7.41
CA GLN A 8 -13.26 -13.21 -7.98
C GLN A 8 -12.03 -12.96 -7.11
N CYS A 9 -12.22 -12.95 -5.79
CA CYS A 9 -11.15 -12.72 -4.84
C CYS A 9 -10.12 -13.87 -4.81
N ASN A 10 -10.55 -15.12 -5.05
CA ASN A 10 -9.66 -16.28 -5.09
C ASN A 10 -8.72 -16.27 -6.30
N ILE A 11 -9.12 -15.66 -7.42
CA ILE A 11 -8.28 -15.50 -8.62
C ILE A 11 -6.98 -14.77 -8.27
N PHE A 12 -7.01 -13.83 -7.33
CA PHE A 12 -5.79 -13.13 -6.90
C PHE A 12 -4.73 -14.05 -6.29
N GLU A 13 -5.14 -15.12 -5.59
CA GLU A 13 -4.17 -16.04 -4.99
C GLU A 13 -3.50 -16.93 -6.05
N GLU A 14 -4.22 -17.19 -7.14
CA GLU A 14 -3.73 -17.96 -8.30
C GLU A 14 -2.83 -17.11 -9.21
N ASP A 15 -3.25 -15.86 -9.50
CA ASP A 15 -2.51 -14.94 -10.39
C ASP A 15 -1.23 -14.37 -9.74
N TYR A 16 -1.21 -14.32 -8.40
CA TYR A 16 -0.10 -13.73 -7.63
C TYR A 16 0.48 -14.71 -6.59
N PRO A 17 1.03 -15.87 -7.02
CA PRO A 17 1.51 -16.91 -6.10
C PRO A 17 2.69 -16.48 -5.23
N ALA A 18 3.43 -15.44 -5.62
CA ALA A 18 4.51 -14.87 -4.81
C ALA A 18 4.02 -13.89 -3.74
N ALA A 19 2.74 -13.52 -3.75
CA ALA A 19 2.13 -12.69 -2.73
C ALA A 19 1.67 -13.53 -1.54
N VAL A 20 1.83 -13.00 -0.32
CA VAL A 20 1.48 -13.70 0.92
C VAL A 20 0.20 -13.11 1.48
N PHE A 21 -0.91 -13.81 1.27
CA PHE A 21 -2.23 -13.43 1.77
C PHE A 21 -2.40 -13.76 3.25
N LYS A 22 -3.06 -12.87 3.99
CA LYS A 22 -3.23 -12.95 5.44
C LYS A 22 -4.68 -12.74 5.85
N GLY A 23 -5.09 -13.51 6.85
CA GLY A 23 -6.41 -13.42 7.46
C GLY A 23 -7.54 -13.86 6.55
N GLN A 24 -8.74 -13.38 6.85
CA GLN A 24 -9.96 -13.68 6.10
C GLN A 24 -10.40 -12.47 5.28
N PRO A 25 -11.09 -12.69 4.15
CA PRO A 25 -11.70 -11.63 3.37
C PRO A 25 -12.63 -10.75 4.23
N THR A 26 -12.63 -9.43 3.98
CA THR A 26 -13.52 -8.51 4.70
C THR A 26 -13.82 -7.26 3.90
N ALA A 27 -15.06 -6.80 4.01
CA ALA A 27 -15.57 -5.56 3.39
C ALA A 27 -15.61 -4.36 4.36
N ILE A 28 -15.17 -4.52 5.62
CA ILE A 28 -15.22 -3.46 6.64
C ILE A 28 -14.30 -2.28 6.28
N TYR A 29 -13.16 -2.57 5.67
CA TYR A 29 -12.17 -1.58 5.26
C TYR A 29 -11.59 -1.94 3.89
N ASN A 30 -11.03 -0.96 3.18
CA ASN A 30 -10.32 -1.15 1.91
C ASN A 30 -8.80 -0.92 2.11
N CYS A 31 -8.01 -0.89 1.03
CA CYS A 31 -6.57 -0.62 1.10
C CYS A 31 -6.22 0.68 1.83
N HIS A 32 -6.95 1.76 1.54
CA HIS A 32 -6.78 3.05 2.20
C HIS A 32 -7.14 3.00 3.68
N GLY A 33 -8.26 2.36 4.02
CA GLY A 33 -8.67 2.12 5.39
C GLY A 33 -7.66 1.29 6.20
N MET A 34 -7.01 0.33 5.55
CA MET A 34 -5.91 -0.41 6.15
C MET A 34 -4.70 0.49 6.41
N THR A 35 -4.33 1.32 5.44
CA THR A 35 -3.13 2.17 5.48
C THR A 35 -3.28 3.32 6.48
N PHE A 36 -4.41 4.03 6.45
CA PHE A 36 -4.61 5.28 7.18
C PHE A 36 -5.51 5.15 8.41
N ALA A 37 -6.50 4.23 8.38
CA ALA A 37 -7.48 4.09 9.47
C ALA A 37 -7.22 2.87 10.37
N SER A 38 -6.06 2.22 10.24
CA SER A 38 -5.71 1.02 11.02
C SER A 38 -6.82 -0.05 10.98
N LYS A 39 -7.39 -0.30 9.79
CA LYS A 39 -8.43 -1.32 9.54
C LYS A 39 -9.80 -1.04 10.21
N ARG A 40 -10.03 0.15 10.79
CA ARG A 40 -11.29 0.49 11.48
C ARG A 40 -12.45 0.81 10.52
N THR A 41 -12.15 1.37 9.36
CA THR A 41 -13.14 1.75 8.32
C THR A 41 -12.47 1.80 6.96
N GLY A 42 -13.25 1.80 5.87
CA GLY A 42 -12.78 2.10 4.52
C GLY A 42 -12.75 3.60 4.24
N ILE A 43 -11.84 4.03 3.35
CA ILE A 43 -11.74 5.42 2.86
C ILE A 43 -11.85 5.36 1.34
N TYR A 44 -12.88 5.98 0.76
CA TYR A 44 -13.21 5.81 -0.66
C TYR A 44 -12.98 7.07 -1.49
N GLU A 45 -13.12 8.25 -0.88
CA GLU A 45 -12.99 9.52 -1.57
C GLU A 45 -11.53 9.99 -1.58
N GLU A 46 -11.03 10.35 -2.76
CA GLU A 46 -9.66 10.85 -2.93
C GLU A 46 -9.41 12.14 -2.11
N ALA A 47 -10.42 13.00 -1.99
CA ALA A 47 -10.35 14.21 -1.17
C ALA A 47 -10.02 13.91 0.30
N GLU A 48 -10.53 12.81 0.86
CA GLU A 48 -10.21 12.39 2.23
C GLU A 48 -8.76 11.91 2.35
N LEU A 49 -8.23 11.23 1.32
CA LEU A 49 -6.82 10.83 1.30
C LEU A 49 -5.90 12.06 1.27
N LEU A 50 -6.19 13.03 0.40
CA LEU A 50 -5.42 14.26 0.31
C LEU A 50 -5.49 15.05 1.62
N LYS A 51 -6.66 15.12 2.24
CA LYS A 51 -6.83 15.74 3.55
C LYS A 51 -6.00 15.05 4.62
N ILE A 52 -6.01 13.71 4.69
CA ILE A 52 -5.17 12.96 5.64
C ILE A 52 -3.69 13.25 5.42
N LEU A 53 -3.20 13.27 4.18
CA LEU A 53 -1.80 13.57 3.89
C LEU A 53 -1.39 14.96 4.42
N ILE A 54 -2.29 15.95 4.29
CA ILE A 54 -2.07 17.32 4.77
C ILE A 54 -2.15 17.39 6.30
N ASP A 55 -3.25 16.91 6.89
CA ASP A 55 -3.54 17.02 8.32
C ASP A 55 -2.50 16.26 9.16
N ASP A 56 -2.03 15.10 8.69
CA ASP A 56 -1.04 14.26 9.38
C ASP A 56 0.41 14.63 9.01
N ASN A 57 0.63 15.71 8.24
CA ASN A 57 1.96 16.19 7.83
C ASN A 57 2.80 15.13 7.10
N TYR A 58 2.20 14.39 6.18
CA TYR A 58 2.95 13.51 5.29
C TYR A 58 3.78 14.33 4.29
N VAL A 59 5.03 13.91 4.10
CA VAL A 59 5.93 14.46 3.10
C VAL A 59 6.29 13.38 2.08
N GLU A 60 6.36 13.77 0.81
CA GLU A 60 6.75 12.87 -0.28
C GLU A 60 8.26 12.58 -0.21
N ILE A 61 8.62 11.30 -0.25
CA ILE A 61 9.99 10.84 -0.34
C ILE A 61 10.40 10.84 -1.81
N ARG A 62 11.40 11.67 -2.16
CA ARG A 62 11.83 11.90 -3.54
C ARG A 62 12.75 10.80 -4.07
N GLU A 63 13.62 10.27 -3.22
CA GLU A 63 14.63 9.29 -3.60
C GLU A 63 14.27 7.90 -3.07
N LEU A 64 14.30 6.89 -3.93
CA LEU A 64 13.91 5.53 -3.55
C LEU A 64 14.81 4.94 -2.44
N LYS A 65 16.07 5.38 -2.36
CA LYS A 65 17.01 4.99 -1.30
C LYS A 65 16.62 5.46 0.10
N ASP A 66 15.80 6.51 0.20
CA ASP A 66 15.36 7.10 1.47
C ASP A 66 14.09 6.44 2.02
N VAL A 67 13.46 5.56 1.22
CA VAL A 67 12.31 4.75 1.64
C VAL A 67 12.75 3.76 2.72
N LEU A 68 11.95 3.63 3.78
CA LEU A 68 12.16 2.77 4.93
C LEU A 68 10.87 1.99 5.26
N PRO A 69 10.97 0.86 5.99
CA PRO A 69 9.80 0.24 6.61
C PRO A 69 9.04 1.26 7.48
N GLY A 70 7.72 1.24 7.37
CA GLY A 70 6.81 2.19 8.02
C GLY A 70 6.33 3.31 7.09
N ASP A 71 7.03 3.59 5.99
CA ASP A 71 6.53 4.52 4.97
C ASP A 71 5.27 3.99 4.31
N ILE A 72 4.46 4.88 3.74
CA ILE A 72 3.35 4.49 2.90
C ILE A 72 3.71 4.64 1.43
N VAL A 73 3.11 3.80 0.60
CA VAL A 73 3.12 3.94 -0.86
C VAL A 73 1.71 4.25 -1.34
N LEU A 74 1.60 5.18 -2.27
CA LEU A 74 0.39 5.48 -3.01
C LEU A 74 0.62 5.16 -4.49
N TYR A 75 -0.31 4.42 -5.07
CA TYR A 75 -0.32 4.08 -6.49
C TYR A 75 -1.24 5.04 -7.23
N TYR A 76 -0.78 5.52 -8.37
CA TYR A 76 -1.48 6.51 -9.19
C TYR A 76 -1.70 6.01 -10.60
N GLU A 77 -2.94 6.10 -11.08
CA GLU A 77 -3.30 5.93 -12.50
C GLU A 77 -4.09 7.17 -12.94
N ASP A 78 -3.73 7.75 -14.08
CA ASP A 78 -4.31 9.00 -14.57
C ASP A 78 -4.38 10.12 -13.52
N ASN A 79 -3.30 10.24 -12.72
CA ASN A 79 -3.15 11.16 -11.59
C ASN A 79 -4.13 10.96 -10.41
N LYS A 80 -4.86 9.84 -10.36
CA LYS A 80 -5.75 9.49 -9.25
C LYS A 80 -5.14 8.41 -8.37
N ILE A 81 -5.33 8.51 -7.06
CA ILE A 81 -4.91 7.46 -6.13
C ILE A 81 -5.82 6.22 -6.32
N THR A 82 -5.24 5.09 -6.73
CA THR A 82 -5.99 3.84 -6.97
C THR A 82 -5.73 2.77 -5.92
N HIS A 83 -4.60 2.84 -5.23
CA HIS A 83 -4.21 1.86 -4.22
C HIS A 83 -3.23 2.44 -3.22
N SER A 84 -3.18 1.85 -2.03
CA SER A 84 -2.20 2.22 -1.00
C SER A 84 -1.74 1.01 -0.20
N GLY A 85 -0.55 1.14 0.38
CA GLY A 85 0.00 0.16 1.31
C GLY A 85 1.09 0.75 2.18
N THR A 86 1.54 -0.03 3.15
CA THR A 86 2.64 0.34 4.04
C THR A 86 3.86 -0.51 3.72
N VAL A 87 5.02 0.13 3.53
CA VAL A 87 6.30 -0.55 3.37
C VAL A 87 6.59 -1.36 4.63
N CYS A 88 6.76 -2.66 4.49
CA CYS A 88 6.97 -3.56 5.62
C CYS A 88 8.36 -4.22 5.63
N ARG A 89 9.01 -4.29 4.46
CA ARG A 89 10.34 -4.88 4.31
C ARG A 89 11.02 -4.30 3.07
N ILE A 90 12.33 -4.11 3.14
CA ILE A 90 13.17 -3.74 2.00
C ILE A 90 14.32 -4.73 1.94
N GLU A 91 14.55 -5.31 0.78
CA GLU A 91 15.70 -6.16 0.51
C GLU A 91 16.62 -5.47 -0.48
N GLU A 92 17.90 -5.43 -0.14
CA GLU A 92 18.95 -4.92 -1.01
C GLU A 92 19.42 -6.04 -1.94
N SER A 93 19.54 -5.75 -3.24
CA SER A 93 20.17 -6.67 -4.16
C SER A 93 21.68 -6.70 -3.93
N VAL A 94 22.23 -7.90 -3.79
CA VAL A 94 23.67 -8.13 -3.54
C VAL A 94 24.53 -7.85 -4.80
N ALA A 95 23.91 -7.66 -5.96
CA ALA A 95 24.60 -7.56 -7.25
C ALA A 95 24.59 -6.11 -7.78
N ASN A 96 25.54 -5.27 -7.33
CA ASN A 96 26.08 -4.02 -7.95
C ASN A 96 25.14 -3.00 -8.63
N TYR A 97 23.84 -3.18 -8.52
CA TYR A 97 22.80 -2.29 -9.00
C TYR A 97 21.94 -1.98 -7.79
N ASP A 98 21.67 -0.70 -7.59
CA ASP A 98 20.91 -0.09 -6.49
C ASP A 98 19.41 -0.47 -6.57
N LEU A 99 19.14 -1.76 -6.82
CA LEU A 99 17.82 -2.36 -6.97
C LEU A 99 17.34 -2.76 -5.57
N ARG A 100 16.48 -1.91 -5.02
CA ARG A 100 15.79 -2.17 -3.76
C ARG A 100 14.48 -2.92 -4.04
N HIS A 101 14.36 -4.12 -3.50
CA HIS A 101 13.11 -4.86 -3.53
C HIS A 101 12.25 -4.42 -2.35
N ILE A 102 11.31 -3.53 -2.62
CA ILE A 102 10.39 -3.00 -1.63
C ILE A 102 9.17 -3.91 -1.53
N PHE A 103 8.89 -4.39 -0.33
CA PHE A 103 7.69 -5.15 -0.01
C PHE A 103 6.75 -4.30 0.82
N VAL A 104 5.48 -4.38 0.47
CA VAL A 104 4.41 -3.62 1.11
C VAL A 104 3.36 -4.58 1.64
N ILE A 105 2.74 -4.20 2.75
CA ILE A 105 1.50 -4.79 3.21
C ILE A 105 0.35 -3.89 2.79
N SER A 106 -0.64 -4.47 2.11
CA SER A 106 -1.83 -3.76 1.63
C SER A 106 -3.05 -4.67 1.67
N LYS A 107 -4.16 -4.26 1.06
CA LYS A 107 -5.37 -5.06 0.88
C LYS A 107 -5.86 -4.95 -0.56
N TRP A 108 -6.21 -6.05 -1.19
CA TRP A 108 -6.74 -6.01 -2.56
C TRP A 108 -8.27 -6.10 -2.54
N SER A 109 -8.93 -4.98 -2.86
CA SER A 109 -10.40 -4.86 -2.83
C SER A 109 -11.00 -5.33 -1.49
N LYS A 110 -12.11 -6.10 -1.52
CA LYS A 110 -12.77 -6.72 -0.36
C LYS A 110 -12.13 -8.06 0.06
N HIS A 111 -11.02 -8.47 -0.56
CA HIS A 111 -10.35 -9.75 -0.28
C HIS A 111 -9.54 -9.69 1.02
N LYS A 112 -8.35 -10.28 1.05
CA LYS A 112 -7.45 -10.39 2.20
C LYS A 112 -6.44 -9.26 2.23
N GLU A 113 -5.82 -9.12 3.39
CA GLU A 113 -4.55 -8.41 3.50
C GLU A 113 -3.47 -9.20 2.79
N VAL A 114 -2.48 -8.52 2.24
CA VAL A 114 -1.47 -9.17 1.39
C VAL A 114 -0.14 -8.47 1.51
N VAL A 115 0.91 -9.26 1.71
CA VAL A 115 2.30 -8.80 1.60
C VAL A 115 2.79 -9.15 0.20
N HIS A 116 3.27 -8.17 -0.55
CA HIS A 116 3.75 -8.37 -1.91
C HIS A 116 4.86 -7.38 -2.25
N ASN A 117 5.63 -7.67 -3.30
CA ASN A 117 6.55 -6.69 -3.86
C ASN A 117 5.75 -5.50 -4.43
N VAL A 118 6.23 -4.28 -4.25
CA VAL A 118 5.52 -3.05 -4.65
C VAL A 118 5.16 -3.03 -6.15
N ASN A 119 5.91 -3.75 -6.99
CA ASN A 119 5.67 -3.87 -8.43
C ASN A 119 4.97 -5.18 -8.84
N TYR A 120 4.49 -5.97 -7.87
CA TYR A 120 3.82 -7.25 -8.10
C TYR A 120 2.43 -7.27 -7.45
N SER A 121 1.45 -6.72 -8.15
CA SER A 121 0.05 -6.62 -7.72
C SER A 121 -0.86 -6.25 -8.90
N PRO A 122 -2.20 -6.40 -8.76
CA PRO A 122 -3.17 -5.91 -9.74
C PRO A 122 -3.11 -4.41 -10.00
N TYR A 123 -2.43 -3.65 -9.16
CA TYR A 123 -2.33 -2.19 -9.21
C TYR A 123 -0.95 -1.72 -9.71
N SER A 124 -0.14 -2.63 -10.27
CA SER A 124 1.27 -2.36 -10.58
C SER A 124 1.53 -1.56 -11.85
N SER A 125 0.51 -1.22 -12.64
CA SER A 125 0.64 -0.37 -13.84
C SER A 125 0.93 1.09 -13.51
N GLY A 126 0.42 1.60 -12.38
CA GLY A 126 0.49 3.01 -12.03
C GLY A 126 1.86 3.53 -11.58
N LEU A 127 1.98 4.86 -11.45
CA LEU A 127 3.12 5.51 -10.78
C LEU A 127 3.05 5.24 -9.27
N LYS A 128 4.19 5.03 -8.61
CA LYS A 128 4.26 4.85 -7.16
C LYS A 128 4.96 6.05 -6.53
N ARG A 129 4.35 6.62 -5.49
CA ARG A 129 4.96 7.67 -4.67
C ARG A 129 4.96 7.25 -3.22
N TYR A 130 6.05 7.56 -2.53
CA TYR A 130 6.25 7.17 -1.14
C TYR A 130 6.09 8.38 -0.24
N TRP A 131 5.53 8.19 0.94
CA TRP A 131 5.26 9.26 1.88
C TRP A 131 5.60 8.82 3.31
N ARG A 132 6.07 9.78 4.11
CA ARG A 132 6.39 9.60 5.53
C ARG A 132 5.82 10.75 6.34
N ILE A 133 5.30 10.47 7.53
CA ILE A 133 4.92 11.52 8.47
C ILE A 133 6.17 12.29 8.91
N ASN A 134 6.14 13.61 8.73
CA ASN A 134 7.15 14.47 9.31
C ASN A 134 6.73 14.82 10.75
N HIS A 135 7.28 14.09 11.72
CA HIS A 135 7.00 14.31 13.14
C HIS A 135 7.53 15.64 13.70
N GLY A 136 8.23 16.44 12.90
CA GLY A 136 8.61 17.81 13.27
C GLY A 136 9.31 17.91 14.62
N PHE A 137 10.13 16.90 15.00
CA PHE A 137 10.79 16.85 16.30
C PHE A 137 11.62 18.12 16.52
N LYS A 138 11.04 19.09 17.24
CA LYS A 138 11.79 20.00 18.08
C LYS A 138 12.16 19.20 19.31
N ILE A 139 13.43 18.79 19.39
CA ILE A 139 14.01 18.38 20.66
C ILE A 139 13.88 19.62 21.57
N ILE A 140 13.02 19.50 22.58
CA ILE A 140 12.91 20.47 23.68
C ILE A 140 14.00 20.18 24.70
#